data_AF-A0AAN7B038-F1
#
_entry.id   AF-A0AAN7B038-F1
#
_cell.length_a   1.000
_cell.length_b   1.000
_cell.length_c   1.000
_cell.angle_alpha   90.00
_cell.angle_beta   90.00
_cell.angle_gamma   90.00
#
_symmetry.space_group_name_H-M   'P 1'
#
loop_
_entity.id
_entity.type
_entity.pdbx_description
1 polymer ?
#
loop_
_entity_poly.entity_id
_entity_poly.type
_entity_poly.pdbx_seq_one_letter_code
_entity_poly.pdbx_strand_id
1 'polypeptide(L)'
;MSLALQFLTRIRGFALEADGASLKDWLQVENDVPDIYYNLAQEIRTTFPDNGTDALEKFVDKCLPEEDDVQEGKGSPWPGFNSFVKDYLEYWRDVNFDDVVNVYTRLSELLISCANALANPTYGVMLLQTSMSLSESLSKLVMSLTRQPEVLALIEGDETGDGESKSIVEMAADIIQKFFTSCLGDRSSTRWAPPKGKKVAVYLFANLTLKLLFACEKSHLAVQMFTNLSTSGPALSLYPASQRVTFLYYLGRFNFDNAHYFRAHMCLEEAYRQCHTSFTKHRRQILTYWIPSNILCGRFPSLHLLSRPEAAGFADIFLPICSAVRSGNFVAFHAALNQHRDWLWERGLYLVFLYRLKPLLWRSLTRKTF
;
A
#
# COMPACT_ATOMS: atom_id res chain seq x y z
N MET A 1 35.18 -10.83 -18.96
CA MET A 1 33.75 -10.85 -19.35
C MET A 1 33.11 -9.66 -18.64
N SER A 2 32.43 -8.76 -19.34
CA SER A 2 31.90 -7.52 -18.75
C SER A 2 30.89 -7.83 -17.65
N LEU A 3 30.85 -7.02 -16.58
CA LEU A 3 29.91 -7.24 -15.45
C LEU A 3 28.46 -7.14 -15.94
N ALA A 4 28.18 -6.23 -16.87
CA ALA A 4 26.86 -6.08 -17.48
C ALA A 4 26.42 -7.35 -18.21
N LEU A 5 27.32 -8.01 -18.95
CA LEU A 5 27.00 -9.26 -19.63
C LEU A 5 26.77 -10.40 -18.64
N GLN A 6 27.57 -10.48 -17.57
CA GLN A 6 27.39 -11.48 -16.51
C GLN A 6 26.05 -11.28 -15.80
N PHE A 7 25.69 -10.04 -15.49
CA PHE A 7 24.41 -9.67 -14.87
C PHE A 7 23.24 -10.08 -15.77
N LEU A 8 23.23 -9.66 -17.04
CA LEU A 8 22.17 -10.00 -17.98
C LEU A 8 22.07 -11.50 -18.25
N THR A 9 23.20 -12.23 -18.26
CA THR A 9 23.21 -13.69 -18.38
C THR A 9 22.50 -14.35 -17.20
N ARG A 10 22.69 -13.84 -15.98
CA ARG A 10 21.99 -14.33 -14.79
C ARG A 10 20.50 -13.99 -14.82
N ILE A 11 20.16 -12.75 -15.17
CA ILE A 11 18.76 -12.33 -15.35
C ILE A 11 18.04 -13.20 -16.40
N ARG A 12 18.69 -13.49 -17.53
CA ARG A 12 18.18 -14.43 -18.53
C ARG A 12 17.94 -15.80 -17.94
N GLY A 13 18.92 -16.35 -17.20
CA GLY A 13 18.79 -17.64 -16.53
C GLY A 13 17.54 -17.70 -15.66
N PHE A 14 17.30 -16.68 -14.84
CA PHE A 14 16.10 -16.62 -14.01
C PHE A 14 14.81 -16.48 -14.83
N ALA A 15 14.85 -15.71 -15.93
CA ALA A 15 13.71 -15.58 -16.84
C ALA A 15 13.34 -16.93 -17.49
N LEU A 16 14.33 -17.69 -17.94
CA LEU A 16 14.13 -19.01 -18.54
C LEU A 16 13.63 -20.05 -17.54
N GLU A 17 14.08 -19.97 -16.29
CA GLU A 17 13.61 -20.84 -15.19
C GLU A 17 12.28 -20.37 -14.56
N ALA A 18 11.71 -19.25 -15.03
CA ALA A 18 10.55 -18.60 -14.42
C ALA A 18 10.72 -18.30 -12.92
N ASP A 19 11.95 -18.03 -12.48
CA ASP A 19 12.32 -17.84 -11.08
C ASP A 19 12.15 -16.36 -10.65
N GLY A 20 10.91 -16.03 -10.28
CA GLY A 20 10.58 -14.70 -9.76
C GLY A 20 11.25 -14.34 -8.43
N ALA A 21 11.65 -15.33 -7.63
CA ALA A 21 12.27 -15.09 -6.32
C ALA A 21 13.71 -14.61 -6.49
N SER A 22 14.49 -15.32 -7.30
CA SER A 22 15.84 -14.90 -7.63
C SER A 22 15.87 -13.56 -8.38
N LEU A 23 14.90 -13.30 -9.26
CA LEU A 23 14.77 -11.98 -9.90
C LEU A 23 14.55 -10.86 -8.89
N LYS A 24 13.64 -11.06 -7.93
CA LYS A 24 13.39 -10.06 -6.87
C LYS A 24 14.64 -9.82 -6.02
N ASP A 25 15.39 -10.87 -5.69
CA ASP A 25 16.59 -10.74 -4.87
C ASP A 25 17.78 -10.12 -5.63
N TRP A 26 17.83 -10.25 -6.97
CA TRP A 26 18.84 -9.60 -7.82
C TRP A 26 18.50 -8.18 -8.25
N LEU A 27 17.21 -7.84 -8.43
CA LEU A 27 16.76 -6.53 -8.91
C LEU A 27 16.53 -5.57 -7.74
N GLN A 28 17.60 -5.31 -6.98
CA GLN A 28 17.59 -4.40 -5.82
C GLN A 28 17.70 -2.93 -6.25
N VAL A 29 17.11 -2.02 -5.46
CA VAL A 29 17.06 -0.56 -5.73
C VAL A 29 17.35 0.28 -4.48
N GLU A 30 17.70 -0.35 -3.36
CA GLU A 30 18.07 0.39 -2.14
C GLU A 30 19.58 0.75 -2.20
N ASN A 31 20.05 1.63 -1.33
CA ASN A 31 21.46 2.03 -1.27
C ASN A 31 22.34 1.04 -0.48
N ASP A 32 21.76 0.24 0.40
CA ASP A 32 22.46 -0.77 1.19
C ASP A 32 22.57 -2.09 0.38
N VAL A 33 23.34 -2.03 -0.71
CA VAL A 33 23.54 -3.17 -1.61
C VAL A 33 25.04 -3.47 -1.79
N PRO A 34 25.41 -4.70 -2.18
CA PRO A 34 26.81 -5.04 -2.42
C PRO A 34 27.47 -4.16 -3.49
N ASP A 35 28.78 -3.93 -3.37
CA ASP A 35 29.59 -3.10 -4.29
C ASP A 35 29.47 -3.48 -5.77
N ILE A 36 29.05 -4.71 -6.07
CA ILE A 36 28.84 -5.18 -7.44
C ILE A 36 27.84 -4.31 -8.23
N TYR A 37 26.81 -3.75 -7.56
CA TYR A 37 25.84 -2.88 -8.21
C TYR A 37 26.44 -1.52 -8.57
N TYR A 38 27.28 -0.96 -7.69
CA TYR A 38 28.01 0.27 -7.97
C TYR A 38 29.07 0.07 -9.07
N ASN A 39 29.77 -1.06 -9.07
CA ASN A 39 30.71 -1.41 -10.13
C ASN A 39 30.00 -1.61 -11.48
N LEU A 40 28.84 -2.27 -11.48
CA LEU A 40 27.97 -2.39 -12.66
C LEU A 40 27.55 -1.00 -13.16
N ALA A 41 27.09 -0.12 -12.27
CA ALA A 41 26.70 1.24 -12.63
C ALA A 41 27.86 2.01 -13.31
N GLN A 42 29.08 1.90 -12.79
CA GLN A 42 30.27 2.53 -13.40
C GLN A 42 30.60 1.95 -14.77
N GLU A 43 30.49 0.63 -14.95
CA GLU A 43 30.67 -0.01 -16.26
C GLU A 43 29.62 0.46 -17.28
N ILE A 44 28.36 0.57 -16.87
CA ILE A 44 27.28 1.08 -17.73
C ILE A 44 27.49 2.55 -18.09
N ARG A 45 27.88 3.41 -17.13
CA ARG A 45 28.18 4.84 -17.40
C ARG A 45 29.30 5.03 -18.43
N THR A 46 30.31 4.17 -18.39
CA THR A 46 31.47 4.26 -19.29
C THR A 46 31.19 3.65 -20.66
N THR A 47 30.46 2.54 -20.71
CA THR A 47 30.21 1.77 -21.95
C THR A 47 28.98 2.26 -22.70
N PHE A 48 27.96 2.73 -21.99
CA PHE A 48 26.66 3.15 -22.50
C PHE A 48 26.21 4.50 -21.89
N PRO A 49 26.94 5.59 -22.17
CA PRO A 49 26.58 6.92 -21.68
C PRO A 49 25.23 7.39 -22.25
N ASP A 50 24.55 8.27 -21.52
CA ASP A 50 23.29 8.89 -21.96
C ASP A 50 23.55 9.93 -23.06
N ASN A 51 23.68 9.44 -24.30
CA ASN A 51 23.99 10.24 -25.48
C ASN A 51 22.88 10.17 -26.54
N GLY A 52 21.68 9.71 -26.16
CA GLY A 52 20.55 9.54 -27.05
C GLY A 52 20.70 8.39 -28.06
N THR A 53 21.64 7.46 -27.85
CA THR A 53 21.76 6.25 -28.67
C THR A 53 21.07 5.06 -28.03
N ASP A 54 20.36 4.26 -28.82
CA ASP A 54 19.71 3.01 -28.37
C ASP A 54 20.72 1.86 -28.15
N ALA A 55 21.98 2.19 -27.83
CA ALA A 55 23.05 1.21 -27.70
C ALA A 55 22.81 0.26 -26.52
N LEU A 56 22.34 0.79 -25.39
CA LEU A 56 22.00 -0.01 -24.20
C LEU A 56 20.80 -0.92 -24.49
N GLU A 57 19.77 -0.40 -25.15
CA GLU A 57 18.59 -1.17 -25.54
C GLU A 57 18.94 -2.34 -26.46
N LYS A 58 19.70 -2.08 -27.53
CA LYS A 58 20.21 -3.13 -28.44
C LYS A 58 21.09 -4.15 -27.72
N PHE A 59 21.87 -3.72 -26.73
CA PHE A 59 22.68 -4.62 -25.92
C PHE A 59 21.82 -5.53 -25.04
N VAL A 60 20.79 -4.99 -24.39
CA VAL A 60 19.83 -5.74 -23.58
C VAL A 60 19.07 -6.74 -24.45
N ASP A 61 18.52 -6.32 -25.59
CA ASP A 61 17.78 -7.20 -26.51
C ASP A 61 18.64 -8.36 -27.03
N LYS A 62 19.91 -8.08 -27.34
CA LYS A 62 20.85 -9.12 -27.75
C LYS A 62 21.13 -10.12 -26.63
N CYS A 63 21.14 -9.68 -25.38
CA CYS A 63 21.38 -10.54 -24.22
C CYS A 63 20.13 -11.30 -23.76
N LEU A 64 18.94 -10.75 -24.04
CA LEU A 64 17.63 -11.27 -23.66
C LEU A 64 16.76 -11.55 -24.90
N PRO A 65 17.18 -12.46 -25.80
CA PRO A 65 16.35 -12.85 -26.93
C PRO A 65 15.09 -13.57 -26.46
N GLU A 66 14.00 -13.40 -27.21
CA GLU A 66 12.80 -14.23 -27.05
C GLU A 66 13.09 -15.65 -27.53
N GLU A 67 12.61 -16.64 -26.77
CA GLU A 67 12.73 -18.06 -27.14
C GLU A 67 11.43 -18.51 -27.83
N ASP A 68 11.55 -19.10 -29.02
CA ASP A 68 10.39 -19.55 -29.80
C ASP A 68 9.77 -20.87 -29.26
N ASP A 69 10.60 -21.78 -28.73
CA ASP A 69 10.20 -23.13 -28.30
C ASP A 69 10.30 -23.31 -26.77
N VAL A 70 9.47 -22.59 -26.01
CA VAL A 70 9.47 -22.63 -24.54
C VAL A 70 8.74 -23.88 -24.01
N GLN A 71 9.45 -24.72 -23.26
CA GLN A 71 8.86 -25.89 -22.59
C GLN A 71 7.86 -25.49 -21.48
N GLU A 72 6.89 -26.35 -21.21
CA GLU A 72 5.92 -26.12 -20.13
C GLU A 72 6.64 -25.94 -18.77
N GLY A 73 6.37 -24.81 -18.10
CA GLY A 73 7.00 -24.44 -16.83
C GLY A 73 8.30 -23.65 -16.96
N LYS A 74 8.84 -23.46 -18.17
CA LYS A 74 9.91 -22.50 -18.45
C LYS A 74 9.33 -21.14 -18.85
N GLY A 75 10.16 -20.12 -18.75
CA GLY A 75 9.85 -18.78 -19.21
C GLY A 75 10.67 -18.37 -20.43
N SER A 76 10.38 -17.20 -20.95
CA SER A 76 11.20 -16.51 -21.94
C SER A 76 11.24 -15.03 -21.57
N PRO A 77 12.34 -14.32 -21.86
CA PRO A 77 12.29 -12.87 -22.00
C PRO A 77 11.20 -12.45 -23.00
N TRP A 78 10.66 -11.24 -22.83
CA TRP A 78 9.67 -10.62 -23.74
C TRP A 78 9.97 -9.13 -23.85
N PRO A 79 9.43 -8.42 -24.85
CA PRO A 79 9.82 -7.03 -25.12
C PRO A 79 9.63 -6.11 -23.90
N GLY A 80 8.50 -6.23 -23.20
CA GLY A 80 8.26 -5.46 -21.98
C GLY A 80 9.23 -5.77 -20.83
N PHE A 81 9.71 -7.01 -20.71
CA PHE A 81 10.74 -7.37 -19.73
C PHE A 81 12.09 -6.77 -20.13
N ASN A 82 12.44 -6.80 -21.41
CA ASN A 82 13.68 -6.18 -21.91
C ASN A 82 13.68 -4.68 -21.65
N SER A 83 12.58 -3.98 -21.94
CA SER A 83 12.43 -2.56 -21.60
C SER A 83 12.58 -2.30 -20.10
N PHE A 84 11.96 -3.13 -19.24
CA PHE A 84 12.13 -3.00 -17.79
C PHE A 84 13.57 -3.23 -17.33
N VAL A 85 14.26 -4.24 -17.88
CA VAL A 85 15.67 -4.51 -17.53
C VAL A 85 16.60 -3.39 -18.03
N LYS A 86 16.32 -2.81 -19.21
CA LYS A 86 16.99 -1.60 -19.69
C LYS A 86 16.82 -0.45 -18.69
N ASP A 87 15.57 -0.15 -18.32
CA ASP A 87 15.27 0.95 -17.38
C ASP A 87 15.87 0.69 -15.99
N TYR A 88 16.03 -0.57 -15.59
CA TYR A 88 16.76 -0.95 -14.38
C TYR A 88 18.26 -0.64 -14.46
N LEU A 89 18.89 -0.90 -15.61
CA LEU A 89 20.30 -0.53 -15.82
C LEU A 89 20.46 0.99 -15.89
N GLU A 90 19.52 1.71 -16.50
CA GLU A 90 19.49 3.18 -16.52
C GLU A 90 19.27 3.77 -15.11
N TYR A 91 18.40 3.14 -14.30
CA TYR A 91 18.26 3.47 -12.89
C TYR A 91 19.61 3.43 -12.18
N TRP A 92 20.36 2.33 -12.26
CA TRP A 92 21.68 2.25 -11.63
C TRP A 92 22.72 3.18 -12.25
N ARG A 93 22.65 3.42 -13.57
CA ARG A 93 23.50 4.38 -14.27
C ARG A 93 23.29 5.80 -13.75
N ASP A 94 22.06 6.20 -13.46
CA ASP A 94 21.73 7.61 -13.23
C ASP A 94 21.26 7.95 -11.82
N VAL A 95 21.05 6.95 -10.95
CA VAL A 95 20.61 7.18 -9.57
C VAL A 95 21.69 7.90 -8.78
N ASN A 96 21.28 8.98 -8.13
CA ASN A 96 22.05 9.69 -7.12
C ASN A 96 21.34 9.59 -5.76
N PHE A 97 21.82 8.72 -4.87
CA PHE A 97 21.21 8.52 -3.56
C PHE A 97 21.30 9.73 -2.62
N ASP A 98 22.16 10.71 -2.92
CA ASP A 98 22.23 11.97 -2.19
C ASP A 98 21.12 12.96 -2.62
N ASP A 99 20.49 12.73 -3.77
CA ASP A 99 19.38 13.53 -4.31
C ASP A 99 18.07 12.73 -4.27
N VAL A 100 17.26 13.00 -3.25
CA VAL A 100 16.01 12.28 -3.02
C VAL A 100 14.99 12.50 -4.15
N VAL A 101 15.02 13.66 -4.82
CA VAL A 101 14.14 13.95 -5.97
C VAL A 101 14.54 13.05 -7.14
N ASN A 102 15.85 12.95 -7.42
CA ASN A 102 16.38 12.04 -8.44
C ASN A 102 15.99 10.58 -8.15
N VAL A 103 16.18 10.11 -6.92
CA VAL A 103 15.81 8.73 -6.53
C VAL A 103 14.31 8.49 -6.76
N TYR A 104 13.46 9.44 -6.35
CA TYR A 104 12.01 9.32 -6.53
C TYR A 104 11.61 9.26 -8.01
N THR A 105 12.15 10.15 -8.84
CA THR A 105 11.85 10.19 -10.28
C THR A 105 12.28 8.91 -10.96
N ARG A 106 13.54 8.49 -10.76
CA ARG A 106 14.10 7.27 -11.38
C ARG A 106 13.40 6.00 -10.91
N LEU A 107 13.08 5.90 -9.62
CA LEU A 107 12.34 4.76 -9.09
C LEU A 107 10.90 4.73 -9.66
N SER A 108 10.25 5.88 -9.79
CA SER A 108 8.91 5.97 -10.37
C SER A 108 8.88 5.53 -11.84
N GLU A 109 9.83 5.98 -12.65
CA GLU A 109 10.03 5.54 -14.04
C GLU A 109 10.21 4.01 -14.11
N LEU A 110 11.09 3.47 -13.28
CA LEU A 110 11.36 2.03 -13.20
C LEU A 110 10.10 1.23 -12.84
N LEU A 111 9.30 1.67 -11.86
CA LEU A 111 8.05 0.98 -11.51
C LEU A 111 7.02 1.05 -12.65
N ILE A 112 6.94 2.15 -13.41
CA ILE A 112 6.05 2.25 -14.56
C ILE A 112 6.41 1.21 -15.61
N SER A 113 7.70 1.07 -15.91
CA SER A 113 8.21 0.05 -16.84
C SER A 113 7.94 -1.37 -16.33
N CYS A 114 8.19 -1.61 -15.04
CA CYS A 114 7.88 -2.88 -14.39
C CYS A 114 6.38 -3.22 -14.46
N ALA A 115 5.49 -2.23 -14.34
CA ALA A 115 4.05 -2.43 -14.46
C ALA A 115 3.63 -2.83 -15.87
N ASN A 116 4.26 -2.22 -16.88
CA ASN A 116 4.05 -2.58 -18.29
C ASN A 116 4.55 -4.01 -18.56
N ALA A 117 5.71 -4.38 -18.01
CA ALA A 117 6.23 -5.74 -18.12
C ALA A 117 5.29 -6.77 -17.44
N LEU A 118 4.81 -6.48 -16.22
CA LEU A 118 3.86 -7.33 -15.48
C LEU A 118 2.53 -7.54 -16.25
N ALA A 119 2.13 -6.59 -17.09
CA ALA A 119 0.90 -6.68 -17.88
C ALA A 119 0.89 -7.88 -18.85
N ASN A 120 2.06 -8.41 -19.23
CA ASN A 120 2.16 -9.59 -20.09
C ASN A 120 1.30 -10.76 -19.53
N PRO A 121 0.39 -11.34 -20.34
CA PRO A 121 -0.51 -12.40 -19.88
C PRO A 121 0.20 -13.71 -19.50
N THR A 122 1.31 -14.03 -20.17
CA THR A 122 1.99 -15.32 -20.08
C THR A 122 3.07 -15.30 -19.00
N TYR A 123 4.04 -14.39 -19.13
CA TYR A 123 5.24 -14.37 -18.28
C TYR A 123 5.20 -13.33 -17.17
N GLY A 124 4.21 -12.42 -17.19
CA GLY A 124 4.12 -11.33 -16.22
C GLY A 124 4.05 -11.80 -14.77
N VAL A 125 3.52 -13.00 -14.48
CA VAL A 125 3.47 -13.58 -13.12
C VAL A 125 4.85 -13.64 -12.45
N MET A 126 5.91 -13.85 -13.24
CA MET A 126 7.29 -13.92 -12.75
C MET A 126 7.75 -12.64 -12.05
N LEU A 127 7.23 -11.48 -12.47
CA LEU A 127 7.62 -10.19 -11.90
C LEU A 127 6.83 -9.80 -10.65
N LEU A 128 5.88 -10.61 -10.16
CA LEU A 128 5.03 -10.23 -9.01
C LEU A 128 5.83 -9.86 -7.77
N GLN A 129 6.86 -10.65 -7.43
CA GLN A 129 7.68 -10.41 -6.24
C GLN A 129 8.55 -9.17 -6.41
N THR A 130 9.17 -8.99 -7.57
CA THR A 130 9.95 -7.79 -7.91
C THR A 130 9.06 -6.54 -7.85
N SER A 131 7.89 -6.56 -8.49
CA SER A 131 6.93 -5.46 -8.47
C SER A 131 6.49 -5.09 -7.05
N MET A 132 6.27 -6.08 -6.17
CA MET A 132 5.98 -5.83 -4.76
C MET A 132 7.15 -5.16 -4.04
N SER A 133 8.37 -5.67 -4.22
CA SER A 133 9.59 -5.12 -3.59
C SER A 133 9.86 -3.66 -4.02
N LEU A 134 9.73 -3.39 -5.31
CA LEU A 134 9.86 -2.04 -5.88
C LEU A 134 8.76 -1.10 -5.36
N SER A 135 7.51 -1.57 -5.29
CA SER A 135 6.39 -0.79 -4.75
C SER A 135 6.54 -0.48 -3.26
N GLU A 136 7.09 -1.41 -2.47
CA GLU A 136 7.41 -1.18 -1.06
C GLU A 136 8.52 -0.13 -0.90
N SER A 137 9.56 -0.20 -1.74
CA SER A 137 10.66 0.77 -1.76
C SER A 137 10.15 2.18 -2.08
N LEU A 138 9.32 2.32 -3.13
CA LEU A 138 8.68 3.59 -3.46
C LEU A 138 7.80 4.10 -2.32
N SER A 139 7.00 3.22 -1.70
CA SER A 139 6.13 3.60 -0.58
C SER A 139 6.93 4.11 0.63
N LYS A 140 8.06 3.46 0.96
CA LYS A 140 8.97 3.91 2.02
C LYS A 140 9.55 5.30 1.70
N LEU A 141 10.00 5.50 0.46
CA LEU A 141 10.56 6.76 -0.01
C LEU A 141 9.53 7.89 0.08
N VAL A 142 8.32 7.69 -0.45
CA VAL A 142 7.23 8.67 -0.36
C VAL A 142 6.86 8.98 1.08
N MET A 143 6.73 7.97 1.95
CA MET A 143 6.45 8.19 3.38
C MET A 143 7.57 8.96 4.10
N SER A 144 8.83 8.81 3.66
CA SER A 144 9.96 9.60 4.17
C SER A 144 9.89 11.05 3.69
N LEU A 145 9.61 11.25 2.41
CA LEU A 145 9.43 12.57 1.79
C LEU A 145 8.29 13.36 2.43
N THR A 146 7.15 12.73 2.74
CA THR A 146 6.02 13.39 3.41
C THR A 146 6.40 13.98 4.79
N ARG A 147 7.48 13.50 5.42
CA ARG A 147 8.00 14.05 6.68
C ARG A 147 8.97 15.21 6.50
N GLN A 148 9.36 15.52 5.27
CA GLN A 148 10.31 16.58 4.90
C GLN A 148 9.62 17.58 3.94
N PRO A 149 8.81 18.51 4.48
CA PRO A 149 7.97 19.40 3.67
C PRO A 149 8.76 20.31 2.71
N GLU A 150 10.02 20.64 3.04
CA GLU A 150 10.90 21.43 2.19
C GLU A 150 11.23 20.72 0.86
N VAL A 151 11.45 19.40 0.91
CA VAL A 151 11.78 18.60 -0.28
C VAL A 151 10.52 18.31 -1.10
N LEU A 152 9.36 18.15 -0.45
CA LEU A 152 8.08 18.02 -1.15
C LEU A 152 7.80 19.22 -2.04
N ALA A 153 8.02 20.44 -1.52
CA ALA A 153 7.82 21.67 -2.28
C ALA A 153 8.71 21.75 -3.53
N LEU A 154 9.92 21.18 -3.49
CA LEU A 154 10.81 21.12 -4.66
C LEU A 154 10.31 20.17 -5.74
N ILE A 155 9.63 19.08 -5.35
CA ILE A 155 9.12 18.06 -6.28
C ILE A 155 7.75 18.46 -6.85
N GLU A 156 6.88 19.03 -6.03
CA GLU A 156 5.54 19.46 -6.43
C GLU A 156 5.56 20.79 -7.22
N GLY A 157 6.70 21.50 -7.21
CA GLY A 157 6.90 22.75 -7.95
C GLY A 157 6.16 23.94 -7.33
N ASP A 158 6.66 25.15 -7.60
CA ASP A 158 5.98 26.40 -7.24
C ASP A 158 5.02 26.76 -8.40
N GLU A 159 3.82 26.20 -8.43
CA GLU A 159 2.90 26.38 -9.57
C GLU A 159 1.80 27.43 -9.29
N THR A 160 2.04 28.62 -9.81
CA THR A 160 1.07 29.70 -10.04
C THR A 160 0.14 29.43 -11.25
N GLY A 161 -0.28 28.18 -11.47
CA GLY A 161 -1.04 27.75 -12.65
C GLY A 161 -2.32 27.01 -12.29
N ASP A 162 -3.41 27.32 -12.99
CA ASP A 162 -4.82 26.96 -12.74
C ASP A 162 -5.16 25.46 -12.96
N GLY A 163 -4.35 24.54 -12.44
CA GLY A 163 -4.59 23.10 -12.46
C GLY A 163 -4.17 22.44 -11.15
N GLU A 164 -5.03 21.60 -10.56
CA GLU A 164 -4.65 20.78 -9.40
C GLU A 164 -3.56 19.78 -9.82
N SER A 165 -2.30 20.13 -9.59
CA SER A 165 -1.18 19.21 -9.75
C SER A 165 -1.32 18.05 -8.77
N LYS A 166 -1.13 16.81 -9.25
CA LYS A 166 -1.20 15.62 -8.40
C LYS A 166 -0.01 15.62 -7.44
N SER A 167 -0.28 15.40 -6.17
CA SER A 167 0.79 15.21 -5.17
C SER A 167 1.66 13.98 -5.47
N ILE A 168 2.86 13.95 -4.90
CA ILE A 168 3.76 12.78 -4.96
C ILE A 168 3.07 11.49 -4.50
N VAL A 169 2.25 11.60 -3.45
CA VAL A 169 1.50 10.46 -2.90
C VAL A 169 0.50 9.92 -3.92
N GLU A 170 -0.23 10.80 -4.61
CA GLU A 170 -1.17 10.42 -5.66
C GLU A 170 -0.46 9.78 -6.84
N MET A 171 0.66 10.35 -7.29
CA MET A 171 1.46 9.80 -8.36
C MET A 171 1.97 8.39 -8.01
N ALA A 172 2.54 8.21 -6.82
CA ALA A 172 3.00 6.89 -6.35
C ALA A 172 1.84 5.90 -6.20
N ALA A 173 0.69 6.32 -5.66
CA ALA A 173 -0.49 5.49 -5.54
C ALA A 173 -1.04 5.07 -6.91
N ASP A 174 -1.02 5.97 -7.90
CA ASP A 174 -1.44 5.68 -9.28
C ASP A 174 -0.51 4.64 -9.93
N ILE A 175 0.81 4.74 -9.73
CA ILE A 175 1.77 3.74 -10.20
C ILE A 175 1.48 2.37 -9.57
N ILE A 176 1.30 2.30 -8.24
CA ILE A 176 1.01 1.03 -7.55
C ILE A 176 -0.35 0.47 -8.02
N GLN A 177 -1.32 1.33 -8.30
CA GLN A 177 -2.63 0.94 -8.84
C GLN A 177 -2.56 0.32 -10.24
N LYS A 178 -1.54 0.62 -11.06
CA LYS A 178 -1.33 -0.07 -12.35
C LYS A 178 -1.06 -1.56 -12.14
N PHE A 179 -0.24 -1.94 -11.15
CA PHE A 179 -0.01 -3.35 -10.80
C PHE A 179 -1.29 -4.02 -10.28
N PHE A 180 -2.02 -3.34 -9.38
CA PHE A 180 -3.31 -3.82 -8.89
C PHE A 180 -4.29 -4.10 -10.04
N THR A 181 -4.41 -3.16 -11.00
CA THR A 181 -5.32 -3.26 -12.13
C THR A 181 -4.92 -4.40 -13.07
N SER A 182 -3.62 -4.55 -13.35
CA SER A 182 -3.08 -5.68 -14.12
C SER A 182 -3.40 -7.03 -13.46
N CYS A 183 -3.23 -7.12 -12.13
CA CYS A 183 -3.56 -8.34 -11.38
C CYS A 183 -5.07 -8.61 -11.35
N LEU A 184 -5.90 -7.58 -11.28
CA LEU A 184 -7.36 -7.69 -11.25
C LEU A 184 -7.92 -8.16 -12.60
N GLY A 185 -7.34 -7.67 -13.70
CA GLY A 185 -7.72 -8.02 -15.08
C GLY A 185 -7.29 -9.41 -15.53
N ASP A 186 -6.43 -10.08 -14.75
CA ASP A 186 -5.98 -11.44 -14.99
C ASP A 186 -7.18 -12.43 -15.08
N ARG A 187 -7.09 -13.41 -15.98
CA ARG A 187 -8.20 -14.36 -16.24
C ARG A 187 -7.89 -15.79 -15.80
N SER A 188 -6.79 -16.02 -15.09
CA SER A 188 -6.34 -17.36 -14.67
C SER A 188 -7.27 -18.08 -13.69
N SER A 189 -8.15 -17.34 -13.00
CA SER A 189 -9.08 -17.87 -12.01
C SER A 189 -10.37 -17.04 -11.95
N THR A 190 -11.50 -17.68 -11.64
CA THR A 190 -12.79 -16.99 -11.47
C THR A 190 -12.88 -16.36 -10.08
N ARG A 191 -13.92 -15.54 -9.84
CA ARG A 191 -14.12 -14.82 -8.57
C ARG A 191 -14.15 -15.72 -7.33
N TRP A 192 -14.72 -16.91 -7.46
CA TRP A 192 -14.99 -17.83 -6.35
C TRP A 192 -14.04 -19.03 -6.30
N ALA A 193 -13.03 -19.07 -7.17
CA ALA A 193 -12.00 -20.10 -7.19
C ALA A 193 -10.69 -19.59 -6.56
N PRO A 194 -9.87 -20.48 -5.96
CA PRO A 194 -8.57 -20.08 -5.41
C PRO A 194 -7.76 -19.26 -6.42
N PRO A 195 -7.18 -18.12 -5.99
CA PRO A 195 -6.47 -17.23 -6.90
C PRO A 195 -5.26 -17.96 -7.50
N LYS A 196 -5.10 -17.80 -8.81
CA LYS A 196 -3.95 -18.28 -9.59
C LYS A 196 -3.29 -17.11 -10.32
N GLY A 197 -2.12 -17.35 -10.90
CA GLY A 197 -1.40 -16.35 -11.71
C GLY A 197 -1.25 -15.02 -10.98
N LYS A 198 -1.56 -13.91 -11.65
CA LYS A 198 -1.43 -12.56 -11.07
C LYS A 198 -2.48 -12.27 -10.00
N LYS A 199 -3.61 -13.01 -9.96
CA LYS A 199 -4.66 -12.77 -8.97
C LYS A 199 -4.18 -12.93 -7.54
N VAL A 200 -3.18 -13.78 -7.29
CA VAL A 200 -2.62 -14.00 -5.95
C VAL A 200 -2.13 -12.70 -5.29
N ALA A 201 -1.77 -11.69 -6.08
CA ALA A 201 -1.24 -10.42 -5.61
C ALA A 201 -2.27 -9.28 -5.52
N VAL A 202 -3.54 -9.51 -5.89
CA VAL A 202 -4.58 -8.46 -5.90
C VAL A 202 -4.70 -7.76 -4.55
N TYR A 203 -4.85 -8.52 -3.46
CA TYR A 203 -4.94 -7.93 -2.12
C TYR A 203 -3.58 -7.49 -1.55
N LEU A 204 -2.45 -7.97 -2.08
CA LEU A 204 -1.13 -7.45 -1.70
C LEU A 204 -0.96 -6.01 -2.19
N PHE A 205 -1.16 -5.77 -3.49
CA PHE A 205 -1.11 -4.41 -4.05
C PHE A 205 -2.19 -3.51 -3.47
N ALA A 206 -3.43 -4.01 -3.33
CA ALA A 206 -4.51 -3.21 -2.73
C ALA A 206 -4.17 -2.76 -1.30
N ASN A 207 -3.63 -3.66 -0.47
CA ASN A 207 -3.24 -3.32 0.90
C ASN A 207 -2.06 -2.34 0.94
N LEU A 208 -1.10 -2.46 0.03
CA LEU A 208 0.02 -1.53 -0.08
C LEU A 208 -0.46 -0.12 -0.48
N THR A 209 -1.30 -0.02 -1.52
CA THR A 209 -1.92 1.25 -1.94
C THR A 209 -2.72 1.86 -0.79
N LEU A 210 -3.57 1.08 -0.10
CA LEU A 210 -4.34 1.57 1.05
C LEU A 210 -3.43 2.07 2.17
N LYS A 211 -2.37 1.34 2.49
CA LYS A 211 -1.41 1.75 3.52
C LYS A 211 -0.78 3.10 3.18
N LEU A 212 -0.36 3.31 1.93
CA LEU A 212 0.20 4.57 1.46
C LEU A 212 -0.82 5.71 1.57
N LEU A 213 -2.02 5.52 1.01
CA LEU A 213 -3.09 6.53 1.02
C LEU A 213 -3.51 6.94 2.43
N PHE A 214 -3.67 5.97 3.34
CA PHE A 214 -4.05 6.26 4.73
C PHE A 214 -2.91 6.87 5.55
N ALA A 215 -1.66 6.57 5.23
CA ALA A 215 -0.51 7.18 5.91
C ALA A 215 -0.36 8.67 5.56
N CYS A 216 -0.82 9.07 4.37
CA CYS A 216 -0.72 10.43 3.86
C CYS A 216 -2.05 11.20 3.91
N GLU A 217 -3.03 10.72 4.69
CA GLU A 217 -4.35 11.34 4.86
C GLU A 217 -5.18 11.51 3.57
N LYS A 218 -4.87 10.75 2.51
CA LYS A 218 -5.58 10.74 1.22
C LYS A 218 -6.49 9.52 1.05
N SER A 219 -7.14 9.07 2.12
CA SER A 219 -7.98 7.86 2.12
C SER A 219 -9.18 7.94 1.16
N HIS A 220 -9.65 9.15 0.84
CA HIS A 220 -10.74 9.38 -0.11
C HIS A 220 -10.43 8.88 -1.54
N LEU A 221 -9.16 8.80 -1.93
CA LEU A 221 -8.75 8.30 -3.25
C LEU A 221 -8.96 6.77 -3.40
N ALA A 222 -9.17 6.05 -2.31
CA ALA A 222 -9.35 4.59 -2.33
C ALA A 222 -10.72 4.14 -2.87
N VAL A 223 -11.67 5.06 -3.10
CA VAL A 223 -13.07 4.76 -3.52
C VAL A 223 -13.10 3.84 -4.74
N GLN A 224 -12.33 4.18 -5.78
CA GLN A 224 -12.34 3.42 -7.03
C GLN A 224 -11.80 2.01 -6.82
N MET A 225 -10.76 1.85 -6.00
CA MET A 225 -10.17 0.55 -5.71
C MET A 225 -11.16 -0.37 -4.97
N PHE A 226 -11.86 0.16 -3.95
CA PHE A 226 -12.91 -0.61 -3.26
C PHE A 226 -14.06 -0.98 -4.19
N THR A 227 -14.47 -0.06 -5.06
CA THR A 227 -15.52 -0.29 -6.06
C THR A 227 -15.12 -1.42 -7.02
N ASN A 228 -13.92 -1.35 -7.58
CA ASN A 228 -13.38 -2.38 -8.48
C ASN A 228 -13.32 -3.76 -7.81
N LEU A 229 -12.84 -3.83 -6.56
CA LEU A 229 -12.80 -5.09 -5.79
C LEU A 229 -14.19 -5.64 -5.49
N SER A 230 -15.17 -4.78 -5.21
CA SER A 230 -16.55 -5.22 -4.95
C SER A 230 -17.23 -5.81 -6.20
N THR A 231 -16.89 -5.27 -7.38
CA THR A 231 -17.52 -5.64 -8.66
C THR A 231 -16.86 -6.86 -9.30
N SER A 232 -15.54 -6.83 -9.47
CA SER A 232 -14.79 -7.86 -10.22
C SER A 232 -13.69 -8.54 -9.40
N GLY A 233 -13.46 -8.11 -8.17
CA GLY A 233 -12.45 -8.64 -7.27
C GLY A 233 -12.73 -10.09 -6.84
N PRO A 234 -11.68 -10.93 -6.72
CA PRO A 234 -11.77 -12.25 -6.12
C PRO A 234 -12.33 -12.20 -4.69
N ALA A 235 -13.04 -13.26 -4.30
CA ALA A 235 -13.63 -13.35 -2.97
C ALA A 235 -12.54 -13.25 -1.88
N LEU A 236 -12.73 -12.32 -0.94
CA LEU A 236 -11.74 -12.03 0.11
C LEU A 236 -11.41 -13.27 0.94
N SER A 237 -12.38 -14.15 1.20
CA SER A 237 -12.23 -15.39 1.98
C SER A 237 -11.16 -16.34 1.45
N LEU A 238 -10.81 -16.25 0.17
CA LEU A 238 -9.84 -17.12 -0.50
C LEU A 238 -8.38 -16.71 -0.25
N TYR A 239 -8.14 -15.56 0.37
CA TYR A 239 -6.79 -15.02 0.61
C TYR A 239 -6.30 -15.31 2.02
N PRO A 240 -4.97 -15.28 2.28
CA PRO A 240 -4.43 -15.47 3.62
C PRO A 240 -4.98 -14.47 4.65
N ALA A 241 -5.12 -14.90 5.90
CA ALA A 241 -5.69 -14.09 6.97
C ALA A 241 -4.99 -12.73 7.15
N SER A 242 -3.66 -12.67 6.97
CA SER A 242 -2.89 -11.42 7.03
C SER A 242 -3.35 -10.38 6.02
N GLN A 243 -3.61 -10.80 4.77
CA GLN A 243 -4.11 -9.92 3.71
C GLN A 243 -5.56 -9.50 3.98
N ARG A 244 -6.40 -10.43 4.42
CA ARG A 244 -7.81 -10.16 4.72
C ARG A 244 -7.98 -9.17 5.87
N VAL A 245 -7.26 -9.38 6.97
CA VAL A 245 -7.29 -8.50 8.16
C VAL A 245 -6.86 -7.08 7.80
N THR A 246 -5.77 -6.95 7.02
CA THR A 246 -5.27 -5.63 6.58
C THR A 246 -6.29 -4.91 5.71
N PHE A 247 -6.88 -5.62 4.74
CA PHE A 247 -7.89 -5.05 3.86
C PHE A 247 -9.15 -4.60 4.63
N LEU A 248 -9.66 -5.47 5.50
CA LEU A 248 -10.84 -5.18 6.33
C LEU A 248 -10.61 -4.02 7.30
N TYR A 249 -9.39 -3.89 7.84
CA TYR A 249 -9.02 -2.77 8.69
C TYR A 249 -9.12 -1.44 7.93
N TYR A 250 -8.53 -1.33 6.75
CA TYR A 250 -8.59 -0.11 5.94
C TYR A 250 -9.98 0.15 5.37
N LEU A 251 -10.72 -0.88 4.92
CA LEU A 251 -12.11 -0.74 4.51
C LEU A 251 -12.99 -0.25 5.68
N GLY A 252 -12.75 -0.76 6.88
CA GLY A 252 -13.43 -0.33 8.10
C GLY A 252 -13.17 1.15 8.42
N ARG A 253 -11.90 1.58 8.36
CA ARG A 253 -11.52 2.99 8.53
C ARG A 253 -12.12 3.89 7.45
N PHE A 254 -12.08 3.45 6.19
CA PHE A 254 -12.70 4.19 5.09
C PHE A 254 -14.20 4.42 5.33
N ASN A 255 -14.92 3.37 5.75
CA ASN A 255 -16.35 3.51 6.10
C ASN A 255 -16.54 4.41 7.33
N PHE A 256 -15.63 4.40 8.30
CA PHE A 256 -15.69 5.26 9.47
C PHE A 256 -15.56 6.74 9.08
N ASP A 257 -14.57 7.07 8.25
CA ASP A 257 -14.30 8.43 7.76
C ASP A 257 -15.50 8.97 6.95
N ASN A 258 -16.21 8.09 6.24
CA ASN A 258 -17.43 8.40 5.48
C ASN A 258 -18.72 8.30 6.31
N ALA A 259 -18.63 8.27 7.64
CA ALA A 259 -19.76 8.19 8.58
C ALA A 259 -20.67 6.96 8.42
N HIS A 260 -20.22 5.90 7.74
CA HIS A 260 -20.90 4.61 7.64
C HIS A 260 -20.53 3.70 8.83
N TYR A 261 -20.79 4.15 10.07
CA TYR A 261 -20.30 3.50 11.30
C TYR A 261 -20.70 2.04 11.47
N PHE A 262 -21.90 1.66 11.00
CA PHE A 262 -22.33 0.26 11.06
C PHE A 262 -21.51 -0.63 10.11
N ARG A 263 -21.22 -0.16 8.89
CA ARG A 263 -20.34 -0.89 7.94
C ARG A 263 -18.90 -0.94 8.46
N ALA A 264 -18.42 0.15 9.04
CA ALA A 264 -17.12 0.20 9.70
C ALA A 264 -17.02 -0.84 10.82
N HIS A 265 -18.03 -0.91 11.69
CA HIS A 265 -18.13 -1.89 12.76
C HIS A 265 -18.05 -3.33 12.24
N MET A 266 -18.82 -3.68 11.20
CA MET A 266 -18.81 -5.02 10.61
C MET A 266 -17.44 -5.41 10.05
N CYS A 267 -16.78 -4.50 9.32
CA CYS A 267 -15.45 -4.77 8.77
C CYS A 267 -14.40 -4.95 9.88
N LEU A 268 -14.42 -4.08 10.89
CA LEU A 268 -13.44 -4.09 11.97
C LEU A 268 -13.65 -5.25 12.95
N GLU A 269 -14.90 -5.68 13.16
CA GLU A 269 -15.21 -6.90 13.92
C GLU A 269 -14.59 -8.12 13.23
N GLU A 270 -14.81 -8.25 11.93
CA GLU A 270 -14.29 -9.38 11.16
C GLU A 270 -12.75 -9.37 11.11
N ALA A 271 -12.15 -8.18 10.94
CA ALA A 271 -10.69 -8.02 11.06
C ALA A 271 -10.17 -8.47 12.43
N TYR A 272 -10.84 -8.09 13.52
CA TYR A 272 -10.43 -8.43 14.88
C TYR A 272 -10.59 -9.92 15.19
N ARG A 273 -11.63 -10.58 14.67
CA ARG A 273 -11.83 -12.04 14.83
C ARG A 273 -10.75 -12.84 14.10
N GLN A 274 -10.35 -12.40 12.91
CA GLN A 274 -9.34 -13.09 12.11
C GLN A 274 -7.89 -12.78 12.53
N CYS A 275 -7.65 -11.66 13.22
CA CYS A 275 -6.32 -11.28 13.67
C CYS A 275 -5.85 -12.17 14.82
N HIS A 276 -4.73 -12.87 14.64
CA HIS A 276 -4.19 -13.79 15.65
C HIS A 276 -3.85 -13.06 16.97
N THR A 277 -4.11 -13.72 18.10
CA THR A 277 -4.05 -13.14 19.45
C THR A 277 -2.66 -12.63 19.85
N SER A 278 -1.59 -13.27 19.34
CA SER A 278 -0.21 -12.82 19.55
C SER A 278 0.12 -11.46 18.91
N PHE A 279 -0.63 -11.03 17.89
CA PHE A 279 -0.40 -9.74 17.22
C PHE A 279 -1.10 -8.59 17.94
N THR A 280 -0.78 -8.39 19.21
CA THR A 280 -1.41 -7.40 20.11
C THR A 280 -1.38 -5.98 19.53
N LYS A 281 -0.31 -5.58 18.84
CA LYS A 281 -0.20 -4.27 18.19
C LYS A 281 -1.26 -4.07 17.09
N HIS A 282 -1.45 -5.06 16.22
CA HIS A 282 -2.47 -4.99 15.16
C HIS A 282 -3.89 -5.05 15.73
N ARG A 283 -4.12 -5.91 16.72
CA ARG A 283 -5.41 -5.97 17.43
C ARG A 283 -5.76 -4.64 18.10
N ARG A 284 -4.78 -3.96 18.69
CA ARG A 284 -4.94 -2.62 19.26
C ARG A 284 -5.30 -1.59 18.20
N GLN A 285 -4.65 -1.61 17.03
CA GLN A 285 -4.98 -0.72 15.91
C GLN A 285 -6.43 -0.91 15.47
N ILE A 286 -6.89 -2.17 15.34
CA ILE A 286 -8.28 -2.46 14.98
C ILE A 286 -9.24 -1.94 16.06
N LEU A 287 -8.96 -2.21 17.35
CA LEU A 287 -9.79 -1.76 18.47
C LEU A 287 -9.91 -0.25 18.57
N THR A 288 -8.85 0.48 18.19
CA THR A 288 -8.81 1.95 18.18
C THR A 288 -9.96 2.53 17.36
N TYR A 289 -10.40 1.84 16.30
CA TYR A 289 -11.53 2.27 15.47
C TYR A 289 -12.80 1.43 15.67
N TRP A 290 -12.67 0.16 16.10
CA TRP A 290 -13.82 -0.72 16.33
C TRP A 290 -14.67 -0.27 17.51
N ILE A 291 -14.04 0.14 18.62
CA ILE A 291 -14.75 0.65 19.80
C ILE A 291 -15.51 1.95 19.46
N PRO A 292 -14.88 2.99 18.87
CA PRO A 292 -15.61 4.17 18.40
C PRO A 292 -16.76 3.88 17.45
N SER A 293 -16.58 2.97 16.48
CA SER A 293 -17.64 2.57 15.55
C SER A 293 -18.87 2.05 16.29
N ASN A 294 -18.67 1.21 17.31
CA ASN A 294 -19.76 0.70 18.14
C ASN A 294 -20.41 1.80 18.99
N ILE A 295 -19.62 2.66 19.63
CA ILE A 295 -20.13 3.76 20.47
C ILE A 295 -21.04 4.68 19.66
N LEU A 296 -20.66 5.00 18.42
CA LEU A 296 -21.45 5.81 17.49
C LEU A 296 -22.76 5.12 17.05
N CYS A 297 -22.78 3.78 17.05
CA CYS A 297 -24.00 2.98 16.90
C CYS A 297 -24.79 2.80 18.21
N GLY A 298 -24.37 3.44 19.31
CA GLY A 298 -25.02 3.33 20.62
C GLY A 298 -24.72 2.03 21.39
N ARG A 299 -23.67 1.28 20.98
CA ARG A 299 -23.19 0.06 21.66
C ARG A 299 -21.91 0.39 22.43
N PHE A 300 -21.89 0.17 23.73
CA PHE A 300 -20.73 0.48 24.57
C PHE A 300 -19.84 -0.75 24.79
N PRO A 301 -18.51 -0.56 24.94
CA PRO A 301 -17.59 -1.67 25.16
C PRO A 301 -17.87 -2.37 26.50
N SER A 302 -17.73 -3.70 26.53
CA SER A 302 -17.81 -4.47 27.77
C SER A 302 -16.49 -4.40 28.55
N LEU A 303 -16.56 -4.55 29.87
CA LEU A 303 -15.36 -4.62 30.72
C LEU A 303 -14.46 -5.79 30.33
N HIS A 304 -15.03 -6.92 29.88
CA HIS A 304 -14.26 -8.06 29.39
C HIS A 304 -13.45 -7.76 28.13
N LEU A 305 -13.96 -6.90 27.22
CA LEU A 305 -13.18 -6.47 26.06
C LEU A 305 -12.05 -5.53 26.51
N LEU A 306 -12.34 -4.61 27.42
CA LEU A 306 -11.39 -3.62 27.91
C LEU A 306 -10.31 -4.20 28.82
N SER A 307 -10.54 -5.37 29.44
CA SER A 307 -9.54 -6.07 30.25
C SER A 307 -8.51 -6.85 29.43
N ARG A 308 -8.64 -6.89 28.10
CA ARG A 308 -7.70 -7.59 27.22
C ARG A 308 -6.39 -6.80 27.06
N PRO A 309 -5.23 -7.47 26.87
CA PRO A 309 -3.94 -6.80 26.73
C PRO A 309 -3.91 -5.74 25.62
N GLU A 310 -4.52 -6.02 24.46
CA GLU A 310 -4.57 -5.07 23.35
C GLU A 310 -5.42 -3.81 23.63
N ALA A 311 -6.32 -3.88 24.60
CA ALA A 311 -7.23 -2.82 25.01
C ALA A 311 -6.71 -1.98 26.18
N ALA A 312 -5.48 -2.22 26.64
CA ALA A 312 -4.89 -1.48 27.76
C ALA A 312 -5.02 0.06 27.59
N GLY A 313 -5.49 0.73 28.64
CA GLY A 313 -5.74 2.18 28.67
C GLY A 313 -7.02 2.65 27.94
N PHE A 314 -7.71 1.78 27.18
CA PHE A 314 -8.96 2.17 26.51
C PHE A 314 -10.14 2.34 27.47
N ALA A 315 -10.08 1.72 28.65
CA ALA A 315 -11.08 1.93 29.69
C ALA A 315 -11.11 3.40 30.16
N ASP A 316 -9.94 3.97 30.44
CA ASP A 316 -9.78 5.35 30.93
C ASP A 316 -10.26 6.37 29.89
N ILE A 317 -10.05 6.06 28.60
CA ILE A 317 -10.45 6.94 27.50
C ILE A 317 -11.95 6.84 27.23
N PHE A 318 -12.49 5.63 27.03
CA PHE A 318 -13.85 5.47 26.49
C PHE A 318 -14.94 5.38 27.55
N LEU A 319 -14.67 4.86 28.76
CA LEU A 319 -15.72 4.70 29.77
C LEU A 319 -16.29 6.04 30.27
N PRO A 320 -15.49 7.09 30.54
CA PRO A 320 -16.03 8.39 30.92
C PRO A 320 -16.97 8.96 29.83
N ILE A 321 -16.59 8.82 28.56
CA ILE A 321 -17.40 9.24 27.41
C ILE A 321 -18.71 8.44 27.38
N CYS A 322 -18.65 7.11 27.47
CA CYS A 322 -19.84 6.25 27.48
C CYS A 322 -20.77 6.55 28.66
N SER A 323 -20.22 6.83 29.84
CA SER A 323 -20.99 7.20 31.03
C SER A 323 -21.75 8.51 30.81
N ALA A 324 -21.06 9.55 30.32
CA ALA A 324 -21.66 10.84 30.05
C ALA A 324 -22.76 10.77 28.96
N VAL A 325 -22.53 9.98 27.90
CA VAL A 325 -23.55 9.69 26.87
C VAL A 325 -24.76 9.01 27.49
N ARG A 326 -24.55 7.98 28.33
CA ARG A 326 -25.63 7.23 28.98
C ARG A 326 -26.44 8.10 29.94
N SER A 327 -25.81 9.02 30.65
CA SER A 327 -26.48 9.93 31.58
C SER A 327 -27.08 11.17 30.92
N GLY A 328 -26.81 11.41 29.62
CA GLY A 328 -27.19 12.64 28.93
C GLY A 328 -26.51 13.91 29.48
N ASN A 329 -25.32 13.78 30.07
CA ASN A 329 -24.63 14.90 30.74
C ASN A 329 -23.63 15.56 29.80
N PHE A 330 -24.00 16.71 29.24
CA PHE A 330 -23.15 17.47 28.32
C PHE A 330 -21.87 17.99 28.96
N VAL A 331 -21.92 18.45 30.22
CA VAL A 331 -20.74 18.98 30.93
C VAL A 331 -19.72 17.87 31.14
N ALA A 332 -20.16 16.71 31.66
CA ALA A 332 -19.30 15.55 31.84
C ALA A 332 -18.75 15.01 30.51
N PHE A 333 -19.54 15.09 29.44
CA PHE A 333 -19.12 14.67 28.10
C PHE A 333 -17.99 15.54 27.55
N HIS A 334 -18.11 16.87 27.64
CA HIS A 334 -17.05 17.78 27.24
C HIS A 334 -15.78 17.60 28.09
N ALA A 335 -15.93 17.42 29.41
CA ALA A 335 -14.80 17.14 30.29
C ALA A 335 -14.08 15.82 29.92
N ALA A 336 -14.84 14.74 29.66
CA ALA A 336 -14.29 13.45 29.25
C ALA A 336 -13.54 13.51 27.91
N LEU A 337 -14.07 14.23 26.93
CA LEU A 337 -13.37 14.43 25.65
C LEU A 337 -12.09 15.26 25.81
N ASN A 338 -12.10 16.27 26.68
CA ASN A 338 -10.95 17.13 26.92
C ASN A 338 -9.82 16.41 27.66
N GLN A 339 -10.13 15.45 28.55
CA GLN A 339 -9.13 14.69 29.31
C GLN A 339 -8.14 13.93 28.41
N HIS A 340 -8.59 13.43 27.26
CA HIS A 340 -7.77 12.69 26.31
C HIS A 340 -7.79 13.33 24.91
N ARG A 341 -7.84 14.66 24.87
CA ARG A 341 -8.02 15.43 23.63
C ARG A 341 -6.97 15.11 22.57
N ASP A 342 -5.68 15.15 22.93
CA ASP A 342 -4.59 14.99 21.96
C ASP A 342 -4.61 13.59 21.33
N TRP A 343 -4.79 12.55 22.15
CA TRP A 343 -4.91 11.17 21.67
C TRP A 343 -6.11 10.98 20.74
N LEU A 344 -7.27 11.57 21.08
CA LEU A 344 -8.46 11.53 20.23
C LEU A 344 -8.27 12.34 18.94
N TRP A 345 -7.53 13.44 19.00
CA TRP A 345 -7.25 14.31 17.85
C TRP A 345 -6.34 13.63 16.84
N GLU A 346 -5.20 13.09 17.29
CA GLU A 346 -4.24 12.32 16.47
C GLU A 346 -4.84 11.08 15.78
N ARG A 347 -6.02 10.64 16.20
CA ARG A 347 -6.74 9.49 15.61
C ARG A 347 -7.98 9.89 14.82
N GLY A 348 -8.26 11.19 14.70
CA GLY A 348 -9.44 11.71 14.02
C GLY A 348 -10.76 11.42 14.75
N LEU A 349 -10.71 11.07 16.04
CA LEU A 349 -11.89 10.68 16.83
C LEU A 349 -12.53 11.85 17.57
N TYR A 350 -11.76 12.88 17.94
CA TYR A 350 -12.22 13.98 18.79
C TYR A 350 -13.44 14.70 18.17
N LEU A 351 -13.31 15.19 16.94
CA LEU A 351 -14.38 15.90 16.24
C LEU A 351 -15.56 14.97 15.94
N VAL A 352 -15.28 13.73 15.53
CA VAL A 352 -16.33 12.73 15.26
C VAL A 352 -17.18 12.52 16.52
N PHE A 353 -16.58 12.27 17.68
CA PHE A 353 -17.32 12.11 18.93
C PHE A 353 -18.06 13.38 19.33
N LEU A 354 -17.37 14.54 19.30
CA LEU A 354 -17.93 15.83 19.69
C LEU A 354 -19.23 16.15 18.96
N TYR A 355 -19.32 15.88 17.67
CA TYR A 355 -20.50 16.20 16.86
C TYR A 355 -21.48 15.03 16.73
N ARG A 356 -21.00 13.80 16.55
CA ARG A 356 -21.84 12.65 16.17
C ARG A 356 -22.45 11.92 17.35
N LEU A 357 -21.95 12.13 18.59
CA LEU A 357 -22.58 11.57 19.79
C LEU A 357 -23.68 12.46 20.38
N LYS A 358 -23.78 13.75 19.98
CA LYS A 358 -24.81 14.68 20.47
C LYS A 358 -26.24 14.12 20.39
N PRO A 359 -26.68 13.47 19.30
CA PRO A 359 -28.00 12.87 19.25
C PRO A 359 -28.24 11.80 20.33
N LEU A 360 -27.21 11.00 20.66
CA LEU A 360 -27.31 9.99 21.72
C LEU A 360 -27.34 10.62 23.11
N LEU A 361 -26.63 11.74 23.33
CA LEU A 361 -26.73 12.51 24.56
C LEU A 361 -28.13 13.09 24.74
N TRP A 362 -28.65 13.78 23.72
CA TRP A 362 -29.99 14.35 23.76
C TRP A 362 -31.04 13.27 24.03
N ARG A 363 -30.98 12.14 23.31
CA ARG A 363 -31.88 11.00 23.55
C ARG A 363 -31.85 10.55 25.01
N SER A 364 -30.67 10.46 25.61
CA SER A 364 -30.52 10.00 27.00
C SER A 364 -30.98 11.04 28.02
N LEU A 365 -30.73 12.33 27.76
CA LEU A 365 -31.22 13.43 28.57
C LEU A 365 -32.75 13.49 28.54
N THR A 366 -33.35 13.48 27.34
CA THR A 366 -34.81 13.52 27.16
C THR A 366 -35.49 12.35 27.87
N ARG A 367 -34.98 11.12 27.73
CA ARG A 367 -35.51 9.93 28.44
C ARG A 367 -35.37 9.98 29.96
N LYS A 368 -34.50 10.83 30.47
CA LYS A 368 -34.29 11.00 31.92
C LYS A 368 -35.22 12.07 32.48
N THR A 369 -35.54 13.09 31.68
CA THR A 369 -36.37 14.23 32.10
C THR A 369 -37.86 14.01 31.85
N PHE A 370 -38.22 13.24 30.82
CA PHE A 370 -39.57 12.88 30.43
C PHE A 370 -39.68 11.35 30.43
#